data_AF-A0A820SK85-F1
#
_entry.id   AF-A0A820SK85-F1
#
_cell.length_a   1.000
_cell.length_b   1.000
_cell.length_c   1.000
_cell.angle_alpha   90.00
_cell.angle_beta   90.00
_cell.angle_gamma   90.00
#
_symmetry.space_group_name_H-M   'P 1'
#
loop_
_entity.id
_entity.type
_entity.pdbx_description
1 polymer ?
#
loop_
_entity_poly.entity_id
_entity_poly.type
_entity_poly.pdbx_seq_one_letter_code
_entity_poly.pdbx_strand_id
1 'polypeptide(L)'
;MKHQDSAGQISSQSLPRILLKNQVVPPQWALMERLLFDQLNKAAFEFTARYTRADGTLIWRRDWPGMDGSDDPYEGFMNLALLY
;
A
#
# COMPACT_ATOMS: atom_id res chain seq x y z
N MET A 1 -51.46 19.20 23.96
CA MET A 1 -50.14 19.61 23.46
C MET A 1 -49.78 18.63 22.34
N LYS A 2 -49.97 19.04 21.07
CA LYS A 2 -49.77 18.16 19.90
C LYS A 2 -48.30 18.25 19.51
N HIS A 3 -47.52 17.22 19.80
CA HIS A 3 -46.16 17.09 19.25
C HIS A 3 -46.29 16.62 17.80
N GLN A 4 -45.88 17.47 16.87
CA GLN A 4 -45.71 17.13 15.46
C GLN A 4 -44.29 16.56 15.31
N ASP A 5 -44.22 15.30 14.89
CA ASP A 5 -42.98 14.65 14.48
C ASP A 5 -42.57 15.19 13.10
N SER A 6 -41.65 16.15 13.08
CA SER A 6 -40.97 16.57 11.86
C SER A 6 -39.90 15.55 11.50
N ALA A 7 -40.29 14.51 10.75
CA ALA A 7 -39.36 13.61 10.10
C ALA A 7 -38.48 14.41 9.12
N GLY A 8 -37.22 14.63 9.49
CA GLY A 8 -36.23 15.25 8.63
C GLY A 8 -36.07 14.44 7.34
N GLN A 9 -36.35 15.07 6.20
CA GLN A 9 -36.08 14.50 4.88
C GLN A 9 -34.58 14.25 4.73
N ILE A 10 -34.17 12.97 4.75
CA ILE A 10 -32.85 12.57 4.30
C ILE A 10 -32.87 12.66 2.77
N SER A 11 -32.22 13.69 2.23
CA SER A 11 -31.98 13.80 0.79
C SER A 11 -31.06 12.65 0.37
N SER A 12 -31.62 11.70 -0.39
CA SER A 12 -30.85 10.63 -1.02
C SER A 12 -30.01 11.21 -2.15
N GLN A 13 -28.80 11.66 -1.84
CA GLN A 13 -27.83 11.98 -2.88
C GLN A 13 -27.50 10.69 -3.66
N SER A 14 -27.80 10.69 -4.96
CA SER A 14 -27.48 9.57 -5.84
C SER A 14 -25.97 9.47 -6.04
N LEU A 15 -25.44 8.24 -6.08
CA LEU A 15 -24.02 8.00 -6.30
C LEU A 15 -23.60 8.57 -7.67
N PRO A 16 -22.47 9.31 -7.74
CA PRO A 16 -21.99 9.84 -9.00
C PRO A 16 -21.64 8.69 -9.95
N ARG A 17 -22.15 8.78 -11.19
CA ARG A 17 -21.89 7.79 -12.24
C ARG A 17 -20.89 8.33 -13.24
N ILE A 18 -19.77 7.62 -13.39
CA ILE A 18 -18.77 7.92 -14.42
C ILE A 18 -19.07 7.01 -15.62
N LEU A 19 -19.21 7.61 -16.80
CA LEU A 19 -19.40 6.90 -18.06
C LEU A 19 -18.13 7.03 -18.88
N LEU A 20 -17.52 5.89 -19.23
CA LEU A 20 -16.41 5.84 -20.17
C LEU A 20 -16.96 6.08 -21.57
N LYS A 21 -16.57 7.19 -22.19
CA LYS A 21 -17.05 7.55 -23.53
C LYS A 21 -16.27 6.86 -24.64
N ASN A 22 -14.97 6.65 -24.42
CA ASN A 22 -14.04 6.12 -25.42
C ASN A 22 -13.11 5.08 -24.77
N GLN A 23 -12.73 4.07 -25.56
CA GLN A 23 -11.59 3.22 -25.23
C GLN A 23 -10.34 3.79 -25.90
N VAL A 24 -9.20 3.70 -25.21
CA VAL A 24 -7.90 4.11 -25.73
C VAL A 24 -6.91 2.98 -25.53
N VAL A 25 -5.92 2.87 -26.43
CA VAL A 25 -4.78 1.99 -26.23
C VAL A 25 -3.99 2.54 -25.03
N PRO A 26 -3.64 1.70 -24.04
CA PRO A 26 -2.85 2.16 -22.90
C PRO A 26 -1.54 2.79 -23.37
N PRO A 27 -1.17 3.96 -22.85
CA PRO A 27 0.12 4.56 -23.15
C PRO A 27 1.24 3.70 -22.56
N GLN A 28 2.43 3.77 -23.16
CA GLN A 28 3.57 2.94 -22.78
C GLN A 28 3.93 3.05 -21.28
N TRP A 29 3.83 4.25 -20.70
CA TRP A 29 4.12 4.45 -19.28
C TRP A 29 3.22 3.62 -18.36
N ALA A 30 1.94 3.43 -18.71
CA ALA A 30 0.99 2.65 -17.90
C ALA A 30 1.32 1.15 -17.95
N LEU A 31 1.78 0.67 -19.10
CA LEU A 31 2.27 -0.71 -19.22
C LEU A 31 3.57 -0.92 -18.43
N MET A 32 4.48 0.05 -18.47
CA MET A 32 5.73 0.01 -17.71
C MET A 32 5.49 0.06 -16.19
N GLU A 33 4.54 0.88 -15.73
CA GLU A 33 4.13 0.92 -14.33
C GLU A 33 3.56 -0.43 -13.88
N ARG A 34 2.71 -1.05 -14.70
CA ARG A 34 2.19 -2.38 -14.38
C ARG A 34 3.29 -3.43 -14.29
N LEU A 35 4.24 -3.39 -15.22
CA LEU A 35 5.42 -4.26 -15.17
C LEU A 35 6.26 -4.00 -13.92
N LEU A 36 6.46 -2.74 -13.53
CA LEU A 36 7.19 -2.38 -12.32
C LEU A 36 6.53 -3.00 -11.08
N PHE A 37 5.20 -2.89 -10.94
CA PHE A 37 4.48 -3.52 -9.84
C PHE A 37 4.61 -5.04 -9.84
N ASP A 38 4.52 -5.68 -11.00
CA ASP A 38 4.69 -7.13 -11.11
C ASP A 38 6.11 -7.57 -10.69
N GLN A 39 7.13 -6.77 -10.98
CA GLN A 39 8.50 -7.04 -10.54
C GLN A 39 8.69 -6.80 -9.04
N LEU A 40 8.17 -5.69 -8.52
CA LEU A 40 8.23 -5.38 -7.09
C LEU A 40 7.55 -6.49 -6.27
N ASN A 41 6.37 -6.94 -6.68
CA ASN A 41 5.64 -8.03 -6.01
C ASN A 41 6.47 -9.31 -5.90
N LYS A 42 7.19 -9.69 -6.96
CA LYS A 42 8.08 -10.87 -6.94
C LYS A 42 9.29 -10.64 -6.03
N ALA A 43 9.92 -9.47 -6.16
CA ALA A 43 11.09 -9.11 -5.38
C ALA A 43 10.78 -9.05 -3.88
N ALA A 44 9.57 -8.67 -3.47
CA ALA A 44 9.16 -8.64 -2.06
C ALA A 44 9.25 -10.02 -1.39
N PHE A 45 8.79 -11.07 -2.07
CA PHE A 45 8.90 -12.44 -1.55
C PHE A 45 10.36 -12.88 -1.43
N GLU A 46 11.18 -12.61 -2.44
CA GLU A 46 12.61 -12.95 -2.39
C GLU A 46 13.35 -12.17 -1.29
N PHE A 47 13.05 -10.89 -1.17
CA PHE A 47 13.66 -9.99 -0.19
C PHE A 47 13.31 -10.42 1.23
N THR A 48 12.02 -10.61 1.52
CA THR A 48 11.57 -11.09 2.84
C THR A 48 12.21 -12.43 3.18
N ALA A 49 12.16 -13.42 2.28
CA ALA A 49 12.77 -14.73 2.49
C ALA A 49 14.29 -14.66 2.74
N ARG A 50 15.00 -13.69 2.16
CA ARG A 50 16.45 -13.54 2.31
C ARG A 50 16.84 -12.84 3.62
N TYR A 51 16.04 -11.88 4.09
CA TYR A 51 16.41 -10.99 5.19
C TYR A 51 15.61 -11.21 6.47
N THR A 52 14.63 -12.12 6.49
CA THR A 52 13.90 -12.52 7.69
C THR A 52 14.11 -14.00 8.03
N ARG A 53 13.92 -14.34 9.31
CA ARG A 53 13.81 -15.72 9.78
C ARG A 53 12.39 -16.24 9.52
N ALA A 54 12.19 -17.54 9.71
CA ALA A 54 10.89 -18.19 9.55
C ALA A 54 9.78 -17.64 10.47
N ASP A 55 10.15 -16.99 11.58
CA ASP A 55 9.22 -16.31 12.50
C ASP A 55 8.94 -14.85 12.12
N GLY A 56 9.48 -14.37 11.00
CA GLY A 56 9.32 -13.00 10.52
C GLY A 56 10.30 -11.98 11.14
N THR A 57 11.18 -12.40 12.06
CA THR A 57 12.18 -11.49 12.64
C THR A 57 13.32 -11.19 11.67
N LEU A 58 13.88 -9.98 11.72
CA LEU A 58 15.00 -9.59 10.87
C LEU A 58 16.25 -10.41 11.18
N ILE A 59 16.96 -10.84 10.13
CA ILE A 59 18.31 -11.38 10.25
C ILE A 59 19.26 -10.20 10.48
N TRP A 60 19.47 -9.88 11.76
CA TRP A 60 20.36 -8.82 12.20
C TRP A 60 21.22 -9.26 13.38
N ARG A 61 22.21 -8.43 13.73
CA ARG A 61 23.08 -8.63 14.89
C ARG A 61 22.25 -8.67 16.18
N ARG A 62 22.60 -9.62 17.05
CA ARG A 62 21.92 -9.85 18.34
C ARG A 62 22.24 -8.75 19.36
N ASP A 63 23.49 -8.30 19.35
CA ASP A 63 24.02 -7.38 20.34
C ASP A 63 24.20 -5.98 19.74
N TRP A 64 23.95 -4.98 20.57
CA TRP A 64 23.95 -3.56 20.20
C TRP A 64 25.24 -2.87 20.69
N PRO A 65 26.18 -2.47 19.81
CA PRO A 65 27.48 -1.94 20.21
C PRO A 65 27.46 -0.47 20.68
N GLY A 66 26.40 0.30 20.41
CA GLY A 66 26.31 1.72 20.78
C GLY A 66 25.21 2.46 20.01
N MET A 67 24.94 3.73 20.33
CA MET A 67 23.77 4.46 19.80
C MET A 67 23.77 4.70 18.27
N ASP A 68 24.92 4.55 17.62
CA ASP A 68 25.09 4.72 16.17
C ASP A 68 24.56 3.50 15.37
N GLY A 69 23.81 3.76 14.29
CA GLY A 69 23.22 2.76 13.40
C GLY A 69 21.92 2.10 13.90
N SER A 70 21.17 2.75 14.81
CA SER A 70 19.87 2.24 15.35
C SER A 70 18.75 2.13 14.33
N ASP A 71 18.89 2.89 13.25
CA ASP A 71 18.05 2.95 12.08
C ASP A 71 18.49 1.98 10.96
N ASP A 72 19.76 1.55 10.91
CA ASP A 72 20.28 0.61 9.89
C ASP A 72 19.35 -0.58 9.58
N PRO A 73 18.72 -1.25 10.59
CA PRO A 73 17.84 -2.38 10.31
C PRO A 73 16.57 -1.98 9.56
N TYR A 74 16.09 -0.74 9.75
CA TYR A 74 14.89 -0.20 9.11
C TYR A 74 15.19 0.41 7.75
N GLU A 75 16.37 1.00 7.55
CA GLU A 75 16.77 1.60 6.27
C GLU A 75 16.73 0.59 5.12
N GLY A 76 17.17 -0.65 5.36
CA GLY A 76 17.09 -1.72 4.38
C GLY A 76 15.66 -2.06 3.93
N PHE A 77 14.65 -1.70 4.72
CA PHE A 77 13.24 -2.01 4.49
C PHE A 77 12.42 -0.79 4.04
N MET A 78 13.04 0.38 3.89
CA MET A 78 12.34 1.63 3.55
C MET A 78 11.48 1.52 2.28
N ASN A 79 11.93 0.72 1.31
CA ASN A 79 11.23 0.52 0.03
C ASN A 79 10.27 -0.67 0.05
N LEU A 80 10.30 -1.52 1.08
CA LEU A 80 9.37 -2.65 1.18
C LEU A 80 7.95 -2.15 1.43
N ALA A 81 7.78 -1.04 2.17
CA ALA A 81 6.48 -0.43 2.44
C ALA A 81 5.87 0.32 1.22
N LEU A 82 6.61 0.45 0.12
CA LEU A 82 6.14 1.07 -1.13
C LEU A 82 5.51 0.07 -2.11
N LEU A 83 5.46 -1.22 -1.72
CA LEU A 83 4.64 -2.20 -2.42
C LEU A 83 3.15 -1.89 -2.18
N TYR A 84 2.47 -1.52 -3.27
CA TYR A 84 1.03 -1.24 -3.31
C TYR A 84 0.20 -2.50 -3.53
#